data_AF-A0A6G0XTT3-F1
#
_entry.id   AF-A0A6G0XTT3-F1
#
_cell.length_a   1.000
_cell.length_b   1.000
_cell.length_c   1.000
_cell.angle_alpha   90.00
_cell.angle_beta   90.00
_cell.angle_gamma   90.00
#
_symmetry.space_group_name_H-M   'P 1'
#
loop_
_entity.id
_entity.type
_entity.pdbx_description
1 polymer ?
#
loop_
_entity_poly.entity_id
_entity_poly.type
_entity_poly.pdbx_seq_one_letter_code
_entity_poly.pdbx_strand_id
1 'polypeptide(L)' 'MGKSCRDMAEALRDCMVEKECMSDGTKTLKQCLQLEEFRHECHEYRVAYFECKRGQLDMRQRIRGPKGGATNT' A
#
# COMPACT_ATOMS: atom_id res chain seq x y z
N MET A 1 -2.12 -13.51 -13.79
CA MET A 1 -3.29 -13.01 -13.03
C MET A 1 -2.84 -12.70 -11.61
N GLY A 2 -3.02 -11.55 -10.97
CA GLY A 2 -2.99 -10.16 -11.42
C GLY A 2 -2.12 -9.41 -10.39
N LYS A 3 -0.98 -8.85 -10.81
CA LYS A 3 0.02 -8.23 -9.92
C LYS A 3 -0.36 -6.81 -9.47
N SER A 4 -1.62 -6.39 -9.61
CA SER A 4 -1.90 -4.96 -9.83
C SER A 4 -1.60 -4.04 -8.65
N CYS A 5 -1.50 -4.53 -7.40
CA CYS A 5 -1.13 -3.71 -6.24
C CYS A 5 0.05 -4.27 -5.44
N ARG A 6 0.79 -5.24 -5.97
CA ARG A 6 1.88 -5.88 -5.20
C ARG A 6 2.96 -4.87 -4.86
N ASP A 7 3.37 -4.08 -5.84
CA ASP A 7 4.48 -3.14 -5.68
C ASP A 7 4.10 -2.01 -4.69
N MET A 8 2.85 -1.54 -4.71
CA MET A 8 2.32 -0.61 -3.70
C MET A 8 2.26 -1.24 -2.30
N ALA A 9 1.92 -2.53 -2.21
CA ALA A 9 1.89 -3.25 -0.94
C ALA A 9 3.28 -3.48 -0.36
N GLU A 10 4.27 -3.75 -1.22
CA GLU A 10 5.68 -3.87 -0.85
C GLU A 10 6.21 -2.51 -0.37
N ALA A 11 6.00 -1.43 -1.12
CA ALA A 11 6.41 -0.08 -0.69
C ALA A 11 5.78 0.35 0.65
N LEU A 12 4.49 0.03 0.86
CA LEU A 12 3.82 0.30 2.14
C LEU A 12 4.40 -0.56 3.29
N ARG A 13 4.72 -1.83 3.02
CA ARG A 13 5.37 -2.70 4.01
C ARG A 13 6.75 -2.15 4.37
N ASP A 14 7.54 -1.77 3.38
CA ASP A 14 8.91 -1.31 3.59
C ASP A 14 8.92 -0.04 4.45
N CYS A 15 8.00 0.91 4.19
CA CYS A 15 7.80 2.08 5.06
C CYS A 15 7.47 1.66 6.51
N MET A 16 6.57 0.69 6.71
CA MET A 16 6.18 0.23 8.06
C MET A 16 7.30 -0.55 8.79
N VAL A 17 8.23 -1.15 8.05
CA VAL A 17 9.45 -1.76 8.62
C VAL A 17 10.45 -0.68 9.01
N GLU A 18 10.66 0.32 8.15
CA GLU A 18 11.55 1.47 8.41
C GLU A 18 11.11 2.28 9.64
N LYS A 19 9.79 2.43 9.84
CA LYS A 19 9.21 3.07 11.03
C LYS A 19 9.05 2.15 12.23
N GLU A 20 9.76 1.03 12.22
CA GLU A 20 9.86 0.06 13.31
C GLU A 20 8.55 -0.66 13.69
N CYS A 21 7.41 -0.38 13.07
CA CYS A 21 6.14 -1.03 13.42
C CYS A 21 6.14 -2.54 13.20
N MET A 22 6.76 -2.99 12.11
CA MET A 22 6.85 -4.40 11.71
C MET A 22 8.26 -4.99 11.91
N SER A 23 9.19 -4.19 12.45
CA SER A 23 10.62 -4.57 12.55
C SER A 23 10.86 -5.80 13.41
N ASP A 24 10.07 -5.96 14.48
CA ASP A 24 10.15 -7.06 15.44
C ASP A 24 9.38 -8.31 15.01
N GLY A 25 8.63 -8.24 13.89
CA GLY A 25 7.77 -9.31 13.40
C GLY A 25 6.57 -9.63 14.29
N THR A 26 6.29 -8.84 15.33
CA THR A 26 5.16 -9.07 16.25
C THR A 26 3.85 -8.54 15.69
N LYS A 27 3.93 -7.44 14.94
CA LYS A 27 2.77 -6.80 14.33
C LYS A 27 2.68 -7.10 12.84
N THR A 28 1.48 -7.45 12.42
CA THR A 28 1.11 -7.53 11.00
C THR A 28 0.89 -6.13 10.42
N LEU A 29 1.02 -6.00 9.11
CA LEU A 29 0.73 -4.75 8.40
C LEU A 29 -0.66 -4.18 8.74
N LYS A 30 -1.66 -5.05 8.93
CA LYS A 30 -3.02 -4.65 9.32
C LYS A 30 -3.06 -4.01 10.71
N GLN A 31 -2.29 -4.52 11.66
CA GLN A 31 -2.18 -3.94 13.01
C GLN A 31 -1.47 -2.59 12.95
N CYS A 32 -0.38 -2.48 12.17
CA CYS A 32 0.33 -1.21 11.98
C CYS A 32 -0.54 -0.11 11.36
N LEU A 33 -1.41 -0.47 10.40
CA LEU A 33 -2.36 0.47 9.81
C LEU A 33 -3.42 0.99 10.79
N GLN A 34 -3.63 0.34 11.94
CA GLN A 34 -4.58 0.83 12.94
C GLN A 34 -3.97 1.89 13.88
N LEU A 35 -2.65 2.04 13.88
CA LEU A 35 -1.93 2.95 14.76
C LEU A 35 -1.89 4.35 14.14
N GLU A 36 -2.25 5.36 14.92
CA GLU A 36 -2.29 6.77 14.50
C GLU A 36 -0.89 7.35 14.23
N GLU A 37 0.12 6.86 14.95
CA GLU A 37 1.52 7.27 14.77
C GLU A 37 2.01 7.06 13.32
N PHE A 38 1.64 5.92 12.69
CA PHE A 38 1.99 5.60 11.30
C PHE A 38 0.96 6.10 10.28
N ARG A 39 -0.03 6.91 10.69
CA ARG A 39 -0.99 7.54 9.75
C ARG A 39 -0.31 8.61 8.91
N HIS A 40 0.54 9.43 9.53
CA HIS A 40 1.20 10.52 8.85
C HIS A 40 2.49 10.08 8.17
N GLU A 41 3.28 9.23 8.81
CA GLU A 41 4.60 8.84 8.32
C GLU A 41 4.59 8.03 7.03
N CYS A 42 3.63 7.12 6.86
CA CYS A 42 3.47 6.31 5.65
C CYS A 42 2.24 6.73 4.84
N HIS A 43 1.78 7.99 4.97
CA HIS A 43 0.53 8.46 4.37
C HIS A 43 0.49 8.24 2.85
N GLU A 44 1.55 8.60 2.14
CA GLU A 44 1.62 8.51 0.67
C GLU A 44 1.48 7.05 0.18
N TYR A 45 2.24 6.12 0.78
CA TYR A 45 2.15 4.70 0.47
C TYR A 45 0.79 4.10 0.84
N ARG A 46 0.18 4.55 1.94
CA ARG A 46 -1.18 4.14 2.32
C ARG A 46 -2.17 4.56 1.24
N VAL A 47 -2.16 5.83 0.85
CA VAL A 47 -3.03 6.34 -0.21
C VAL A 47 -2.82 5.55 -1.51
N ALA A 48 -1.59 5.38 -1.97
CA ALA A 48 -1.30 4.63 -3.19
C ALA A 48 -1.83 3.19 -3.16
N TYR A 49 -1.63 2.47 -2.05
CA TYR A 49 -2.14 1.11 -1.89
C TYR A 49 -3.68 1.09 -1.85
N PHE A 50 -4.32 2.00 -1.12
CA PHE A 50 -5.78 2.10 -1.07
C PHE A 50 -6.40 2.46 -2.41
N GLU A 51 -5.81 3.40 -3.15
CA GLU A 51 -6.26 3.77 -4.48
C GLU A 51 -6.13 2.62 -5.47
N CYS A 52 -5.03 1.86 -5.39
CA CYS A 52 -4.85 0.68 -6.19
C CYS A 52 -5.94 -0.38 -5.89
N LYS A 53 -6.18 -0.69 -4.61
CA LYS A 53 -7.22 -1.63 -4.19
C LYS A 53 -8.62 -1.16 -4.60
N ARG A 54 -8.90 0.14 -4.49
CA ARG A 54 -10.15 0.75 -4.97
C ARG A 54 -10.29 0.61 -6.48
N GLY A 55 -9.21 0.84 -7.23
CA GLY A 55 -9.17 0.67 -8.69
C GLY A 55 -9.40 -0.76 -9.16
N GLN A 56 -9.03 -1.78 -8.35
CA GLN A 56 -9.37 -3.18 -8.63
C GLN A 56 -10.88 -3.45 -8.55
N LEU A 57 -11.61 -2.72 -7.70
CA LEU A 57 -13.06 -2.87 -7.51
C LEU A 57 -13.85 -1.97 -8.47
N ASP A 58 -13.26 -0.85 -8.91
CA ASP A 58 -13.88 0.05 -9.86
C ASP A 58 -13.79 -0.51 -11.29
N MET A 59 -14.92 -1.03 -11.78
CA MET A 59 -15.05 -1.57 -13.14
C MET A 59 -14.70 -0.55 -14.22
N ARG A 60 -14.80 0.76 -13.96
CA ARG A 60 -14.40 1.82 -14.91
C ARG A 60 -12.88 1.85 -15.13
N GLN A 61 -12.09 1.48 -14.12
CA GLN A 61 -10.63 1.41 -14.21
C GLN A 61 -10.14 0.13 -14.89
N ARG A 62 -11.00 -0.89 -15.02
CA ARG A 62 -10.67 -2.14 -15.74
C ARG A 62 -10.36 -1.90 -17.23
N ILE A 63 -10.99 -0.90 -17.84
CA ILE A 63 -10.77 -0.53 -19.25
C ILE A 63 -9.55 0.37 -19.41
N ARG A 64 -9.33 1.29 -18.46
CA ARG A 64 -8.29 2.33 -18.55
C ARG A 64 -6.95 1.94 -17.90
N GLY A 65 -6.94 0.85 -17.13
CA GLY A 65 -5.84 0.49 -16.24
C GLY A 65 -5.87 1.30 -14.93
N PRO A 66 -5.32 0.74 -13.84
CA PRO A 66 -5.20 1.45 -12.58
C PRO A 66 -4.22 2.64 -12.71
N LYS A 67 -4.63 3.81 -12.21
CA LYS A 67 -3.75 4.98 -12.04
C LYS A 67 -2.99 4.81 -10.73
N GLY A 68 -1.66 4.89 -10.76
CA GLY A 68 -0.83 4.83 -9.55
C GLY A 68 0.12 3.63 -9.44
N GLY A 69 0.33 2.88 -10.51
CA GLY A 69 1.46 1.95 -10.58
C GLY A 69 2.77 2.74 -10.63
N ALA A 70 3.58 2.73 -9.57
CA ALA A 70 4.96 3.18 -9.63
C ALA A 70 5.72 2.28 -10.62
N THR A 71 5.84 2.73 -11.86
CA THR A 71 6.79 2.18 -12.82
C THR A 71 8.18 2.67 -12.39
N ASN A 72 8.85 1.91 -11.52
CA ASN A 72 10.31 2.04 -11.41
C ASN A 72 10.91 1.40 -12.68
N THR A 73 11.25 2.26 -13.64
CA THR A 73 12.40 2.05 -14.54
C THR A 73 13.65 2.54 -13.85
#